data_AF-A0A2D7HJ24-F1
#
_entry.id   AF-A0A2D7HJ24-F1
#
_cell.length_a   1.000
_cell.length_b   1.000
_cell.length_c   1.000
_cell.angle_alpha   90.00
_cell.angle_beta   90.00
_cell.angle_gamma   90.00
#
_symmetry.space_group_name_H-M   'P 1'
#
loop_
_entity.id
_entity.type
_entity.pdbx_description
1 polymer ?
#
loop_
_entity_poly.entity_id
_entity_poly.type
_entity_poly.pdbx_seq_one_letter_code
_entity_poly.pdbx_strand_id
1 'polypeptide(L)'
;MLRLLLKLFSFGRQKPTAINQESDNVVLYAAVENSARNNPRPVLSPTVLTNARPLPHHRERLLSMRLAHAKLCSTRRCLRLNSMGISTTGDLATADLANLATQFGAPKKALKVLKQYRRAIRFSASVPGMMPRDALLLISIHRRSVRGLAMESPARLHRDLERFAESTQGRQQLRGRRIPSTRRLKKWISECETATSGARFHALVA
;
A
#
# COMPACT_ATOMS: atom_id res chain seq x y z
N MET A 1 -5.00 -27.89 -49.82
CA MET A 1 -5.77 -28.29 -48.62
C MET A 1 -5.20 -27.61 -47.36
N LEU A 2 -5.39 -26.29 -47.19
CA LEU A 2 -5.01 -25.54 -45.96
C LEU A 2 -5.46 -24.06 -46.05
N ARG A 3 -6.76 -23.82 -46.27
CA ARG A 3 -7.38 -22.49 -46.20
C ARG A 3 -8.80 -22.59 -45.64
N LEU A 4 -8.95 -23.10 -44.43
CA LEU A 4 -10.28 -23.29 -43.83
C LEU A 4 -10.19 -23.40 -42.30
N LEU A 5 -9.62 -22.42 -41.61
CA LEU A 5 -9.66 -22.33 -40.13
C LEU A 5 -9.48 -20.88 -39.61
N LEU A 6 -10.00 -19.89 -40.34
CA LEU A 6 -9.99 -18.46 -39.94
C LEU A 6 -11.38 -17.83 -40.15
N LYS A 7 -12.44 -18.47 -39.64
CA LYS A 7 -13.83 -17.95 -39.68
C LYS A 7 -14.62 -18.20 -38.39
N LEU A 8 -14.01 -18.05 -37.22
CA LEU A 8 -14.71 -18.26 -35.93
C LEU A 8 -14.67 -17.09 -34.94
N PHE A 9 -14.17 -15.93 -35.35
CA PHE A 9 -14.28 -14.70 -34.56
C PHE A 9 -14.67 -13.51 -35.43
N SER A 10 -15.82 -13.61 -36.10
CA SER A 10 -16.53 -12.45 -36.65
C SER A 10 -17.56 -12.01 -35.61
N PHE A 11 -17.12 -11.29 -34.58
CA PHE A 11 -18.04 -10.49 -33.77
C PHE A 11 -18.57 -9.39 -34.68
N GLY A 12 -19.84 -9.53 -35.10
CA GLY A 12 -20.55 -8.48 -35.83
C GLY A 12 -20.49 -7.20 -35.01
N ARG A 13 -19.96 -6.13 -35.60
CA ARG A 13 -20.06 -4.79 -35.03
C ARG A 13 -21.55 -4.43 -34.99
N GLN A 14 -22.17 -4.53 -33.83
CA GLN A 14 -23.45 -3.88 -33.58
C GLN A 14 -23.24 -2.38 -33.77
N LYS A 15 -24.01 -1.78 -34.69
CA LYS A 15 -24.07 -0.32 -34.84
C LYS A 15 -24.56 0.26 -33.51
N PRO A 16 -23.94 1.33 -32.99
CA PRO A 16 -24.41 1.96 -31.77
C PRO A 16 -25.84 2.45 -31.99
N THR A 17 -26.78 1.89 -31.24
CA THR A 17 -28.15 2.40 -31.18
C THR A 17 -28.08 3.81 -30.61
N ALA A 18 -28.48 4.81 -31.40
CA ALA A 18 -28.65 6.16 -30.92
C ALA A 18 -29.71 6.12 -29.80
N ILE A 19 -29.29 6.48 -28.59
CA ILE A 19 -30.22 6.76 -27.50
C ILE A 19 -30.99 7.99 -27.96
N ASN A 20 -32.30 7.83 -28.17
CA ASN A 20 -33.19 8.96 -28.41
C ASN A 20 -32.98 9.94 -27.26
N GLN A 21 -32.46 11.09 -27.62
CA GLN A 21 -32.28 12.24 -26.75
C GLN A 21 -33.64 12.91 -26.61
N GLU A 22 -34.61 12.20 -26.03
CA GLU A 22 -35.81 12.80 -25.49
C GLU A 22 -35.42 13.39 -24.14
N SER A 23 -35.50 14.71 -24.13
CA SER A 23 -35.25 15.61 -23.03
C SER A 23 -36.21 15.34 -21.88
N ASP A 24 -35.83 14.44 -20.99
CA ASP A 24 -36.28 14.49 -19.60
C ASP A 24 -35.11 14.98 -18.75
N ASN A 25 -34.98 16.30 -18.67
CA ASN A 25 -34.23 16.94 -17.60
C ASN A 25 -34.94 16.60 -16.28
N VAL A 26 -34.68 15.41 -15.73
CA VAL A 26 -35.03 15.09 -14.35
C VAL A 26 -34.07 15.88 -13.46
N VAL A 27 -34.37 17.16 -13.30
CA VAL A 27 -33.84 17.96 -12.21
C VAL A 27 -34.49 17.39 -10.95
N LEU A 28 -33.71 16.62 -10.19
CA LEU A 28 -34.06 16.26 -8.82
C LEU A 28 -34.05 17.55 -7.99
N TYR A 29 -35.11 18.34 -8.08
CA TYR A 29 -35.42 19.32 -7.06
C TYR A 29 -35.83 18.53 -5.83
N ALA A 30 -34.88 18.33 -4.91
CA ALA A 30 -35.23 18.06 -3.53
C ALA A 30 -35.99 19.29 -3.03
N ALA A 31 -37.32 19.25 -3.10
CA ALA A 31 -38.18 20.20 -2.43
C ALA A 31 -37.92 20.02 -0.92
N VAL A 32 -37.03 20.87 -0.37
CA VAL A 32 -36.95 21.08 1.06
C VAL A 32 -38.23 21.81 1.43
N GLU A 33 -39.24 21.06 1.88
CA GLU A 33 -40.39 21.64 2.53
C GLU A 33 -39.90 22.44 3.74
N ASN A 34 -39.91 23.76 3.59
CA ASN A 34 -39.75 24.70 4.69
C ASN A 34 -41.04 24.66 5.54
N SER A 35 -41.28 23.53 6.20
CA SER A 35 -42.21 23.50 7.34
C SER A 35 -41.49 24.10 8.53
N ALA A 36 -41.65 25.42 8.66
CA ALA A 36 -41.42 26.14 9.91
C ALA A 36 -42.37 25.58 10.98
N ARG A 37 -41.99 24.46 11.59
CA ARG A 37 -42.53 23.99 12.86
C ARG A 37 -41.46 24.22 13.91
N ASN A 38 -41.70 25.23 14.74
CA ASN A 38 -41.00 25.50 15.99
C ASN A 38 -41.17 24.30 16.96
N ASN A 39 -40.44 23.22 16.70
CA ASN A 39 -40.15 22.22 17.72
C ASN A 39 -38.68 22.39 18.11
N PRO A 40 -38.37 22.62 19.40
CA PRO A 40 -36.98 22.60 19.84
C PRO A 40 -36.45 21.18 19.61
N ARG A 41 -35.66 21.00 18.55
CA ARG A 41 -34.83 19.81 18.39
C ARG A 41 -34.00 19.69 19.66
N PRO A 42 -34.03 18.56 20.39
CA PRO A 42 -33.02 18.31 21.41
C PRO A 42 -31.68 18.37 20.68
N VAL A 43 -30.87 19.37 21.02
CA VAL A 43 -29.48 19.45 20.60
C VAL A 43 -28.87 18.18 21.17
N LEU A 44 -28.66 17.18 20.32
CA LEU A 44 -27.82 16.04 20.66
C LEU A 44 -26.44 16.65 20.88
N SER A 45 -26.14 16.94 22.15
CA SER A 45 -24.78 17.25 22.60
C SER A 45 -23.87 16.23 21.92
N PRO A 46 -22.79 16.66 21.24
CA PRO A 46 -21.86 15.71 20.66
C PRO A 46 -21.47 14.76 21.78
N THR A 47 -21.86 13.50 21.66
CA THR A 47 -21.49 12.47 22.61
C THR A 47 -19.98 12.43 22.55
N VAL A 48 -19.33 13.13 23.48
CA VAL A 48 -17.88 13.11 23.64
C VAL A 48 -17.60 11.65 23.92
N LEU A 49 -17.10 10.93 22.91
CA LEU A 49 -16.59 9.58 23.08
C LEU A 49 -15.46 9.72 24.09
N THR A 50 -15.78 9.48 25.36
CA THR A 50 -14.92 9.64 26.54
C THR A 50 -13.68 8.72 26.50
N ASN A 51 -13.56 7.90 25.44
CA ASN A 51 -12.48 6.95 25.22
C ASN A 51 -11.90 7.04 23.80
N ALA A 52 -11.70 8.24 23.26
CA ALA A 52 -10.85 8.41 22.08
C ALA A 52 -9.41 8.03 22.45
N ARG A 53 -9.06 6.74 22.34
CA ARG A 53 -7.67 6.28 22.49
C ARG A 53 -6.78 7.08 21.53
N PRO A 54 -5.64 7.62 22.00
CA PRO A 54 -4.68 8.25 21.12
C PRO A 54 -4.37 7.32 19.94
N LEU A 55 -4.33 7.87 18.72
CA LEU A 55 -3.99 7.07 17.55
C LEU A 55 -2.61 6.45 17.78
N PRO A 56 -2.44 5.13 17.63
CA PRO A 56 -1.17 4.47 17.87
C PRO A 56 -0.09 5.12 17.00
N HIS A 57 1.08 5.32 17.59
CA HIS A 57 2.23 5.85 16.87
C HIS A 57 2.45 4.98 15.61
N HIS A 58 2.80 5.62 14.49
CA HIS A 58 2.86 4.97 13.17
C HIS A 58 3.52 3.58 13.18
N ARG A 59 4.62 3.46 13.93
CA ARG A 59 5.37 2.23 14.13
C ARG A 59 4.53 1.12 14.78
N GLU A 60 3.87 1.40 15.89
CA GLU A 60 3.04 0.43 16.63
C GLU A 60 1.88 -0.07 15.76
N ARG A 61 1.26 0.84 15.02
CA ARG A 61 0.20 0.50 14.05
C ARG A 61 0.71 -0.42 12.94
N LEU A 62 1.93 -0.19 12.46
CA LEU A 62 2.52 -1.07 11.45
C LEU A 62 2.84 -2.44 12.02
N LEU A 63 3.51 -2.51 13.18
CA LEU A 63 3.92 -3.78 13.78
C LEU A 63 2.72 -4.66 14.17
N SER A 64 1.64 -4.07 14.68
CA SER A 64 0.38 -4.78 14.97
C SER A 64 -0.45 -5.14 13.72
N MET A 65 -0.08 -4.66 12.54
CA MET A 65 -0.81 -4.93 11.29
C MET A 65 -0.74 -6.40 10.90
N ARG A 66 -1.90 -6.99 10.57
CA ARG A 66 -1.97 -8.34 9.96
C ARG A 66 -1.18 -8.41 8.66
N LEU A 67 -0.43 -9.49 8.44
CA LEU A 67 0.39 -9.67 7.23
C LEU A 67 -0.41 -9.50 5.92
N ALA A 68 -1.66 -9.96 5.89
CA ALA A 68 -2.54 -9.82 4.72
C ALA A 68 -2.83 -8.35 4.36
N HIS A 69 -2.83 -7.44 5.34
CA HIS A 69 -3.06 -6.00 5.15
C HIS A 69 -1.77 -5.27 4.77
N ALA A 70 -0.62 -5.78 5.18
CA ALA A 70 0.68 -5.23 4.80
C ALA A 70 0.97 -5.37 3.29
N LYS A 71 0.25 -6.28 2.59
CA LYS A 71 0.37 -6.56 1.15
C LYS A 71 1.81 -6.86 0.70
N LEU A 72 2.63 -7.40 1.61
CA LEU A 72 4.05 -7.68 1.44
C LEU A 72 4.31 -8.95 0.63
N CYS A 73 3.40 -9.92 0.71
CA CYS A 73 3.48 -11.19 0.01
C CYS A 73 2.11 -11.62 -0.58
N SER A 74 2.08 -12.77 -1.27
CA SER A 74 0.82 -13.32 -1.80
C SER A 74 -0.09 -13.80 -0.68
N THR A 75 -1.40 -13.84 -0.93
CA THR A 75 -2.39 -14.41 0.00
C THR A 75 -2.00 -15.83 0.43
N ARG A 76 -1.61 -16.70 -0.51
CA ARG A 76 -1.12 -18.05 -0.19
C ARG A 76 0.09 -18.05 0.74
N ARG A 77 1.03 -17.12 0.56
CA ARG A 77 2.21 -16.99 1.44
C ARG A 77 1.81 -16.42 2.81
N CYS A 78 0.87 -15.49 2.88
CA CYS A 78 0.32 -15.01 4.15
C CYS A 78 -0.31 -16.15 4.94
N LEU A 79 -1.16 -16.98 4.29
CA LEU A 79 -1.80 -18.12 4.95
C LEU A 79 -0.77 -19.12 5.47
N ARG A 80 0.25 -19.44 4.67
CA ARG A 80 1.35 -20.32 5.10
C ARG A 80 2.17 -19.74 6.25
N LEU A 81 2.42 -18.43 6.26
CA LEU A 81 3.11 -17.78 7.38
C LEU A 81 2.24 -17.79 8.64
N ASN A 82 0.93 -17.59 8.49
CA ASN A 82 -0.02 -17.64 9.59
C ASN A 82 -0.07 -19.03 10.23
N SER A 83 -0.09 -20.11 9.43
CA SER A 83 -0.02 -21.48 9.96
C SER A 83 1.30 -21.80 10.68
N MET A 84 2.33 -20.97 10.52
CA MET A 84 3.63 -21.07 11.22
C MET A 84 3.71 -20.12 12.43
N GLY A 85 2.58 -19.55 12.86
CA GLY A 85 2.52 -18.64 14.01
C GLY A 85 2.86 -17.18 13.69
N ILE A 86 3.04 -16.81 12.42
CA ILE A 86 3.35 -15.43 12.02
C ILE A 86 2.07 -14.75 11.48
N SER A 87 1.38 -14.01 12.34
CA SER A 87 0.12 -13.34 12.03
C SER A 87 0.29 -11.87 11.65
N THR A 88 1.20 -11.17 12.34
CA THR A 88 1.43 -9.73 12.22
C THR A 88 2.76 -9.42 11.53
N THR A 89 2.95 -8.16 11.10
CA THR A 89 4.26 -7.74 10.60
C THR A 89 5.29 -7.68 11.73
N GLY A 90 4.87 -7.42 12.97
CA GLY A 90 5.70 -7.47 14.17
C GLY A 90 6.29 -8.85 14.38
N ASP A 91 5.45 -9.89 14.32
CA ASP A 91 5.87 -11.30 14.45
C ASP A 91 6.97 -11.62 13.42
N LEU A 92 6.78 -11.21 12.16
CA LEU A 92 7.76 -11.45 11.10
C LEU A 92 9.05 -10.63 11.31
N ALA A 93 8.93 -9.43 11.89
CA ALA A 93 10.07 -8.59 12.18
C ALA A 93 10.98 -9.18 13.27
N THR A 94 10.41 -9.90 14.24
CA THR A 94 11.13 -10.47 15.40
C THR A 94 11.45 -11.97 15.28
N ALA A 95 10.75 -12.72 14.43
CA ALA A 95 10.91 -14.18 14.29
C ALA A 95 12.35 -14.66 14.01
N ASP A 96 12.64 -15.93 14.28
CA ASP A 96 13.85 -16.55 13.74
C ASP A 96 13.64 -16.92 12.26
N LEU A 97 14.25 -16.17 11.34
CA LEU A 97 14.08 -16.41 9.90
C LEU A 97 14.79 -17.66 9.42
N ALA A 98 15.88 -18.08 10.07
CA ALA A 98 16.60 -19.28 9.67
C ALA A 98 15.74 -20.50 9.93
N ASN A 99 15.20 -20.59 11.15
CA ASN A 99 14.26 -21.64 11.55
C ASN A 99 12.92 -21.55 10.79
N LEU A 100 12.39 -20.36 10.54
CA LEU A 100 11.18 -20.23 9.71
C LEU A 100 11.41 -20.72 8.27
N ALA A 101 12.61 -20.49 7.72
CA ALA A 101 12.93 -20.85 6.35
C ALA A 101 13.04 -22.37 6.13
N THR A 102 13.43 -23.17 7.14
CA THR A 102 13.52 -24.63 7.03
C THR A 102 12.16 -25.27 6.74
N GLN A 103 11.07 -24.62 7.13
CA GLN A 103 9.70 -25.08 6.89
C GLN A 103 9.21 -24.82 5.46
N PHE A 104 10.07 -24.29 4.58
CA PHE A 104 9.80 -24.12 3.16
C PHE A 104 10.58 -25.14 2.32
N GLY A 105 9.99 -25.62 1.23
CA GLY A 105 10.65 -26.59 0.33
C GLY A 105 11.90 -26.08 -0.38
N ALA A 106 12.21 -24.77 -0.29
CA ALA A 106 13.44 -24.18 -0.79
C ALA A 106 14.01 -23.20 0.25
N PRO A 107 14.68 -23.69 1.30
CA PRO A 107 14.98 -22.91 2.51
C PRO A 107 15.90 -21.72 2.23
N LYS A 108 16.97 -21.90 1.43
CA LYS A 108 17.89 -20.81 1.07
C LYS A 108 17.16 -19.65 0.37
N LYS A 109 16.26 -19.97 -0.56
CA LYS A 109 15.46 -18.98 -1.30
C LYS A 109 14.42 -18.32 -0.38
N ALA A 110 13.76 -19.09 0.48
CA ALA A 110 12.82 -18.58 1.46
C ALA A 110 13.49 -17.59 2.41
N LEU A 111 14.66 -17.95 2.97
CA LEU A 111 15.43 -17.08 3.86
C LEU A 111 15.76 -15.73 3.21
N LYS A 112 16.20 -15.73 1.95
CA LYS A 112 16.48 -14.48 1.20
C LYS A 112 15.23 -13.59 1.13
N VAL A 113 14.08 -14.17 0.79
CA VAL A 113 12.80 -13.44 0.68
C VAL A 113 12.33 -12.93 2.05
N LEU A 114 12.41 -13.75 3.09
CA LEU A 114 12.02 -13.38 4.45
C LEU A 114 12.89 -12.25 5.02
N LYS A 115 14.21 -12.27 4.75
CA LYS A 115 15.11 -11.15 5.09
C LYS A 115 14.68 -9.85 4.40
N GLN A 116 14.26 -9.93 3.14
CA GLN A 116 13.75 -8.77 2.40
C GLN A 116 12.46 -8.23 3.00
N TYR A 117 11.55 -9.11 3.41
CA TYR A 117 10.30 -8.75 4.11
C TYR A 117 10.56 -8.04 5.43
N ARG A 118 11.43 -8.61 6.28
CA ARG A 118 11.86 -7.95 7.52
C ARG A 118 12.45 -6.56 7.25
N ARG A 119 13.30 -6.43 6.22
CA ARG A 119 13.90 -5.14 5.86
C ARG A 119 12.83 -4.13 5.47
N ALA A 120 11.84 -4.53 4.68
CA ALA A 120 10.73 -3.66 4.29
C ALA A 120 9.86 -3.24 5.49
N ILE A 121 9.59 -4.16 6.42
CA ILE A 121 8.84 -3.86 7.65
C ILE A 121 9.62 -2.85 8.51
N ARG A 122 10.90 -3.10 8.78
CA ARG A 122 11.74 -2.17 9.57
C ARG A 122 11.89 -0.81 8.91
N PHE A 123 12.04 -0.79 7.58
CA PHE A 123 12.17 0.46 6.84
C PHE A 123 10.87 1.27 6.87
N SER A 124 9.73 0.65 6.55
CA SER A 124 8.43 1.34 6.64
C SER A 124 8.10 1.80 8.06
N ALA A 125 8.42 1.01 9.09
CA ALA A 125 8.26 1.39 10.50
C ALA A 125 9.08 2.62 10.93
N SER A 126 10.07 3.03 10.14
CA SER A 126 10.91 4.21 10.39
C SER A 126 10.47 5.44 9.58
N VAL A 127 9.53 5.30 8.64
CA VAL A 127 9.10 6.39 7.75
C VAL A 127 7.58 6.58 7.85
N PRO A 128 7.11 7.60 8.60
CA PRO A 128 5.69 7.88 8.77
C PRO A 128 4.88 7.83 7.47
N GLY A 129 3.78 7.08 7.51
CA GLY A 129 2.87 6.95 6.37
C GLY A 129 3.36 6.04 5.24
N MET A 130 4.51 5.38 5.38
CA MET A 130 4.96 4.34 4.44
C MET A 130 4.32 2.98 4.80
N MET A 131 3.94 2.19 3.80
CA MET A 131 3.47 0.81 4.02
C MET A 131 4.60 -0.19 3.72
N PRO A 132 4.63 -1.37 4.37
CA PRO A 132 5.65 -2.40 4.11
C PRO A 132 5.74 -2.81 2.62
N ARG A 133 4.61 -2.89 1.91
CA ARG A 133 4.62 -3.14 0.45
C ARG A 133 5.41 -2.09 -0.33
N ASP A 134 5.33 -0.83 0.08
CA ASP A 134 5.92 0.31 -0.63
C ASP A 134 7.43 0.33 -0.34
N ALA A 135 7.81 0.10 0.93
CA ALA A 135 9.20 -0.12 1.31
C ALA A 135 9.83 -1.30 0.55
N LEU A 136 9.08 -2.38 0.30
CA LEU A 136 9.55 -3.51 -0.49
C LEU A 136 9.84 -3.12 -1.94
N LEU A 137 9.05 -2.23 -2.55
CA LEU A 137 9.32 -1.70 -3.89
C LEU A 137 10.62 -0.89 -3.90
N LEU A 138 10.80 0.01 -2.93
CA LEU A 138 12.01 0.81 -2.78
C LEU A 138 13.26 -0.07 -2.61
N ILE A 139 13.17 -1.13 -1.80
CA ILE A 139 14.28 -2.08 -1.60
C ILE A 139 14.63 -2.80 -2.91
N SER A 140 13.64 -3.16 -3.73
CA SER A 140 13.85 -3.80 -5.04
C SER A 140 14.56 -2.90 -6.04
N ILE A 141 14.38 -1.57 -5.94
CA ILE A 141 15.18 -0.57 -6.69
C ILE A 141 16.36 -0.02 -5.89
N HIS A 142 16.87 -0.80 -4.94
CA HIS A 142 18.11 -0.53 -4.20
C HIS A 142 18.06 0.66 -3.23
N ARG A 143 16.87 1.17 -2.90
CA ARG A 143 16.67 2.23 -1.89
C ARG A 143 16.26 1.61 -0.55
N ARG A 144 17.23 1.50 0.36
CA ARG A 144 17.19 0.56 1.49
C ARG A 144 17.38 1.19 2.87
N SER A 145 17.49 2.51 2.96
CA SER A 145 17.73 3.24 4.21
C SER A 145 17.05 4.60 4.21
N VAL A 146 16.77 5.12 5.41
CA VAL A 146 16.20 6.46 5.63
C VAL A 146 17.14 7.52 5.06
N ARG A 147 18.42 7.48 5.44
CA ARG A 147 19.45 8.39 4.92
C ARG A 147 19.56 8.35 3.38
N GLY A 148 19.52 7.16 2.79
CA GLY A 148 19.61 7.02 1.34
C GLY A 148 18.38 7.59 0.63
N LEU A 149 17.18 7.38 1.19
CA LEU A 149 15.94 7.93 0.64
C LEU A 149 15.87 9.46 0.79
N ALA A 150 16.40 10.03 1.87
CA ALA A 150 16.44 11.47 2.09
C ALA A 150 17.25 12.24 1.03
N MET A 151 18.16 11.56 0.32
CA MET A 151 19.00 12.17 -0.72
C MET A 151 18.43 11.98 -2.14
N GLU A 152 17.26 11.35 -2.28
CA GLU A 152 16.69 11.04 -3.58
C GLU A 152 15.83 12.17 -4.15
N SER A 153 15.80 12.26 -5.48
CA SER A 153 14.84 13.12 -6.18
C SER A 153 13.52 12.37 -6.39
N PRO A 154 12.35 12.95 -6.03
CA PRO A 154 11.05 12.30 -6.22
C PRO A 154 10.78 11.92 -7.68
N ALA A 155 11.19 12.76 -8.64
CA ALA A 155 10.99 12.51 -10.07
C ALA A 155 11.88 11.37 -10.58
N ARG A 156 13.15 11.34 -10.17
CA ARG A 156 14.08 10.26 -10.52
C ARG A 156 13.61 8.93 -9.94
N LEU A 157 13.22 8.94 -8.67
CA LEU A 157 12.72 7.76 -7.96
C LEU A 157 11.45 7.20 -8.61
N HIS A 158 10.55 8.07 -9.06
CA HIS A 158 9.35 7.64 -9.78
C HIS A 158 9.69 6.95 -11.11
N ARG A 159 10.61 7.53 -11.91
CA ARG A 159 11.08 6.92 -13.17
C ARG A 159 11.73 5.55 -12.94
N ASP A 160 12.51 5.41 -11.88
CA ASP A 160 13.11 4.13 -11.51
C ASP A 160 12.03 3.09 -11.14
N LEU A 161 10.96 3.51 -10.46
CA LEU A 161 9.81 2.65 -10.15
C LEU A 161 8.99 2.27 -11.39
N GLU A 162 8.83 3.17 -12.37
CA GLU A 162 8.18 2.88 -13.65
C GLU A 162 8.96 1.82 -14.42
N ARG A 163 10.27 2.02 -14.60
CA ARG A 163 11.16 1.02 -15.22
C ARG A 163 11.13 -0.32 -14.49
N PHE A 164 11.14 -0.29 -13.17
CA PHE A 164 11.02 -1.51 -12.38
C PHE A 164 9.66 -2.20 -12.61
N ALA A 165 8.56 -1.45 -12.67
CA ALA A 165 7.21 -1.99 -12.90
C ALA A 165 7.08 -2.71 -14.25
N GLU A 166 7.85 -2.28 -15.24
CA GLU A 166 7.90 -2.92 -16.56
C GLU A 166 8.68 -4.24 -16.58
N SER A 167 9.60 -4.45 -15.62
CA SER A 167 10.38 -5.69 -15.49
C SER A 167 9.52 -6.88 -15.05
N THR A 168 9.95 -8.11 -15.40
CA THR A 168 9.29 -9.36 -14.96
C THR A 168 9.14 -9.42 -13.44
N GLN A 169 10.19 -9.04 -12.70
CA GLN A 169 10.17 -9.02 -11.24
C GLN A 169 9.18 -7.98 -10.71
N GLY A 170 9.16 -6.78 -11.29
CA GLY A 170 8.25 -5.72 -10.87
C GLY A 170 6.79 -6.05 -11.12
N ARG A 171 6.45 -6.59 -12.30
CA ARG A 171 5.08 -7.07 -12.61
C ARG A 171 4.62 -8.12 -11.60
N GLN A 172 5.48 -9.09 -11.27
CA GLN A 172 5.19 -10.11 -10.26
C GLN A 172 5.01 -9.55 -8.84
N GLN A 173 5.81 -8.55 -8.46
CA GLN A 173 5.74 -7.92 -7.13
C GLN A 173 4.49 -7.03 -7.01
N LEU A 174 4.18 -6.24 -8.04
CA LEU A 174 3.05 -5.33 -8.09
C LEU A 174 1.72 -6.07 -8.18
N ARG A 175 1.63 -7.18 -8.92
CA ARG A 175 0.38 -7.95 -9.10
C ARG A 175 -0.76 -7.07 -9.63
N GLY A 176 -0.47 -6.27 -10.64
CA GLY A 176 -1.43 -5.32 -11.24
C GLY A 176 -1.71 -4.06 -10.41
N ARG A 177 -1.03 -3.87 -9.27
CA ARG A 177 -1.17 -2.66 -8.46
C ARG A 177 -0.36 -1.49 -9.03
N ARG A 178 -0.83 -0.29 -8.77
CA ARG A 178 -0.13 0.95 -9.15
C ARG A 178 1.10 1.19 -8.26
N ILE A 179 2.12 1.81 -8.84
CA ILE A 179 3.27 2.32 -8.10
C ILE A 179 2.88 3.58 -7.26
N PRO A 180 3.65 3.92 -6.21
CA PRO A 180 3.46 5.16 -5.46
C PRO A 180 3.61 6.40 -6.35
N SER A 181 2.70 7.37 -6.20
CA SER A 181 2.79 8.65 -6.93
C SER A 181 3.94 9.52 -6.44
N THR A 182 4.40 10.43 -7.30
CA THR A 182 5.43 11.45 -6.97
C THR A 182 5.11 12.24 -5.71
N ARG A 183 3.85 12.64 -5.49
CA ARG A 183 3.41 13.32 -4.26
C ARG A 183 3.68 12.49 -3.00
N ARG A 184 3.41 11.18 -3.06
CA ARG A 184 3.65 10.27 -1.94
C ARG A 184 5.15 10.05 -1.71
N LEU A 185 5.93 9.94 -2.78
CA LEU A 185 7.39 9.86 -2.70
C LEU A 185 7.98 11.12 -2.05
N LYS A 186 7.56 12.32 -2.48
CA LYS A 186 7.98 13.61 -1.91
C LYS A 186 7.70 13.65 -0.41
N LYS A 187 6.52 13.18 0.04
CA LYS A 187 6.21 13.09 1.47
C LYS A 187 7.20 12.20 2.21
N TRP A 188 7.43 10.96 1.75
CA TRP A 188 8.36 10.05 2.42
C TRP A 188 9.81 10.57 2.46
N ILE A 189 10.26 11.23 1.40
CA ILE A 189 11.59 11.84 1.33
C ILE A 189 11.70 12.94 2.40
N SER A 190 10.70 13.82 2.50
CA SER A 190 10.66 14.86 3.53
C SER A 190 10.66 14.30 4.96
N GLU A 191 9.91 13.23 5.23
CA GLU A 191 9.95 12.53 6.52
C GLU A 191 11.34 11.92 6.82
N CYS A 192 12.08 11.51 5.78
CA CYS A 192 13.44 10.99 5.95
C CYS A 192 14.46 12.12 6.17
N GLU A 193 14.27 13.27 5.53
CA GLU A 193 15.08 14.48 5.74
C GLU A 193 14.96 14.95 7.19
N THR A 194 13.73 15.06 7.71
CA THR A 194 13.48 15.47 9.11
C THR A 194 14.10 14.48 10.10
N ALA A 195 13.92 13.18 9.88
CA ALA A 195 14.51 12.14 10.72
C ALA A 195 16.05 12.18 10.70
N THR A 196 16.66 12.44 9.53
CA THR A 196 18.13 12.51 9.38
C THR A 196 18.69 13.76 10.06
N SER A 197 18.02 14.90 9.91
CA SER A 197 18.40 16.14 10.58
C SER A 197 18.26 16.02 12.11
N GLY A 198 17.14 15.50 12.61
CA GLY A 198 16.94 15.28 14.05
C GLY A 198 17.98 14.34 14.67
N ALA A 199 18.34 13.26 13.98
CA ALA A 199 19.41 12.36 14.43
C ALA A 199 20.78 13.03 14.51
N ARG A 200 21.10 13.96 13.59
CA ARG A 200 22.34 14.75 13.65
C ARG A 200 22.36 15.68 14.85
N PHE A 201 21.24 16.32 15.18
CA PHE A 201 21.16 17.19 16.36
C PHE A 201 21.36 16.41 17.66
N HIS A 202 20.74 15.24 17.82
CA HIS A 202 20.97 14.40 18.99
C HIS A 202 22.43 13.92 19.12
N ALA A 203 23.11 13.66 18.00
CA ALA A 203 24.50 13.22 18.00
C ALA A 203 25.52 14.32 18.34
N LEU A 204 25.12 15.61 18.29
CA LEU A 204 25.98 16.74 18.65
C LEU A 204 25.80 17.20 20.11
N VAL A 205 24.74 16.74 20.77
CA VAL A 205 24.36 17.12 22.15
C VAL A 205 24.77 16.04 23.17
N ALA A 206 25.16 14.85 22.69
CA ALA A 206 25.66 13.74 23.50
C ALA A 206 27.19 13.65 23.45
#